data_AF-A7RGC2-F1
#
_entry.id   AF-A7RGC2-F1
#
_cell.length_a   1.000
_cell.length_b   1.000
_cell.length_c   1.000
_cell.angle_alpha   90.00
_cell.angle_beta   90.00
_cell.angle_gamma   90.00
#
_symmetry.space_group_name_H-M   'P 1'
#
loop_
_entity.id
_entity.type
_entity.pdbx_description
1 polymer ?
#
loop_
_entity_poly.entity_id
_entity_poly.type
_entity_poly.pdbx_seq_one_letter_code
_entity_poly.pdbx_strand_id
1 'polypeptide(L)'
;WEQGKLLLNRENFFKDLEFYDIKNMPDSIFLKLETFYKNPVFRPEIVRAGSVAAGSLCMWVRAVYDYCVVYRALAPKQRQLKSAEAELEKVG
;
A
#
# COMPACT_ATOMS: atom_id res chain seq x y z
N TRP A 1 -16.31 -4.51 14.31
CA TRP A 1 -15.46 -5.44 15.07
C TRP A 1 -15.54 -6.86 14.52
N GLU A 2 -16.72 -7.47 14.46
CA GLU A 2 -16.90 -8.87 13.99
C GLU A 2 -16.29 -9.17 12.61
N GLN A 3 -16.50 -8.31 11.63
CA GLN A 3 -15.90 -8.47 10.29
C GLN A 3 -14.36 -8.44 10.31
N GLY A 4 -13.77 -7.67 11.22
CA GLY A 4 -12.32 -7.61 11.39
C GLY A 4 -11.75 -8.91 11.95
N LYS A 5 -12.44 -9.53 12.92
CA LYS A 5 -12.05 -10.86 13.44
C LYS A 5 -12.13 -11.93 12.37
N LEU A 6 -13.21 -11.94 11.59
CA LEU A 6 -13.39 -12.91 10.50
C LEU A 6 -12.26 -12.79 9.46
N LEU A 7 -11.86 -11.57 9.12
CA LEU A 7 -10.73 -11.33 8.20
C LEU A 7 -9.41 -11.87 8.78
N LEU A 8 -9.12 -11.55 10.04
CA LEU A 8 -7.88 -11.97 10.72
C LEU A 8 -7.79 -13.49 10.91
N ASN A 9 -8.93 -14.18 11.01
CA ASN A 9 -8.99 -15.64 11.15
C ASN A 9 -8.92 -16.42 9.83
N ARG A 10 -8.82 -15.75 8.68
CA ARG A 10 -8.67 -16.45 7.40
C ARG A 10 -7.32 -17.14 7.32
N GLU A 11 -7.30 -18.39 6.88
CA GLU A 11 -6.06 -19.17 6.73
C GLU A 11 -5.03 -18.48 5.81
N ASN A 12 -5.49 -17.80 4.76
CA ASN A 12 -4.65 -17.12 3.78
C ASN A 12 -4.35 -15.66 4.12
N PHE A 13 -4.75 -15.15 5.29
CA PHE A 13 -4.62 -13.72 5.62
C PHE A 13 -3.22 -13.15 5.35
N PHE A 14 -2.16 -13.85 5.77
CA PHE A 14 -0.79 -13.39 5.55
C PHE A 14 -0.36 -13.43 4.07
N LYS A 15 -0.80 -14.44 3.31
CA LYS A 15 -0.55 -14.51 1.87
C LYS A 15 -1.28 -13.36 1.15
N ASP A 16 -2.51 -13.07 1.57
CA ASP A 16 -3.29 -11.96 1.02
C ASP A 16 -2.58 -10.60 1.24
N LEU A 17 -1.88 -10.43 2.36
CA LEU A 17 -1.05 -9.24 2.63
C LEU A 17 0.24 -9.23 1.79
N GLU A 18 0.90 -10.36 1.64
CA GLU A 18 2.15 -10.49 0.90
C GLU A 18 1.97 -10.24 -0.60
N PHE A 19 0.89 -10.80 -1.17
CA PHE A 19 0.57 -10.71 -2.60
C PHE A 19 -0.47 -9.63 -2.91
N TYR A 20 -0.73 -8.70 -1.99
CA TYR A 20 -1.68 -7.62 -2.21
C TYR A 20 -1.27 -6.77 -3.42
N ASP A 21 -2.18 -6.55 -4.36
CA ASP A 21 -1.93 -5.76 -5.56
C ASP A 21 -1.95 -4.26 -5.26
N ILE A 22 -0.82 -3.77 -4.72
CA ILE A 22 -0.63 -2.37 -4.36
C ILE A 22 -0.68 -1.46 -5.59
N LYS A 23 -0.29 -1.97 -6.77
CA LYS A 23 -0.15 -1.16 -8.00
C LYS A 23 -1.50 -0.77 -8.59
N ASN A 24 -2.51 -1.62 -8.45
CA ASN A 24 -3.87 -1.37 -8.93
C ASN A 24 -4.82 -0.85 -7.84
N MET A 25 -4.27 -0.26 -6.77
CA MET A 25 -5.07 0.31 -5.68
C MET A 25 -5.94 1.50 -6.15
N PRO A 26 -7.27 1.47 -5.92
CA PRO A 26 -8.15 2.59 -6.23
C PRO A 26 -7.82 3.85 -5.42
N ASP A 27 -7.99 5.03 -6.03
CA ASP A 27 -7.74 6.32 -5.38
C ASP A 27 -8.53 6.52 -4.09
N SER A 28 -9.76 5.99 -4.04
CA SER A 28 -10.61 6.06 -2.86
C SER A 28 -10.04 5.30 -1.66
N ILE A 29 -9.28 4.23 -1.89
CA ILE A 29 -8.58 3.48 -0.84
C ILE A 29 -7.30 4.23 -0.44
N PHE A 30 -6.56 4.74 -1.41
CA PHE A 30 -5.35 5.53 -1.16
C PHE A 30 -5.63 6.76 -0.26
N LEU A 31 -6.71 7.50 -0.53
CA LEU A 31 -7.12 8.66 0.29
C LEU A 31 -7.53 8.25 1.72
N LYS A 32 -8.16 7.08 1.88
CA LYS A 32 -8.45 6.54 3.22
C LYS A 32 -7.15 6.19 3.95
N LEU A 33 -6.20 5.56 3.28
CA LEU A 33 -4.89 5.26 3.85
C LEU A 33 -4.16 6.54 4.26
N GLU A 34 -4.22 7.61 3.47
CA GLU A 34 -3.63 8.91 3.83
C GLU A 34 -4.18 9.44 5.15
N THR A 35 -5.49 9.33 5.36
CA THR A 35 -6.15 9.72 6.62
C THR A 35 -5.57 8.95 7.81
N PHE A 36 -5.40 7.63 7.68
CA PHE A 36 -4.77 6.83 8.73
C PHE A 36 -3.28 7.14 8.89
N TYR A 37 -2.55 7.35 7.80
CA TYR A 37 -1.12 7.61 7.81
C TYR A 37 -0.78 8.93 8.55
N LYS A 38 -1.60 9.98 8.34
CA LYS A 38 -1.48 11.28 9.00
C LYS A 38 -1.93 11.25 10.46
N ASN A 39 -2.70 10.26 10.87
CA ASN A 39 -3.17 10.16 12.24
C ASN A 39 -1.97 9.87 13.19
N PRO A 40 -1.68 10.75 14.16
CA PRO A 40 -0.53 10.60 15.05
C PRO A 40 -0.61 9.36 15.94
N VAL A 41 -1.80 8.82 16.22
CA VAL A 41 -1.96 7.59 17.02
C VAL A 41 -1.82 6.31 16.18
N PHE A 42 -1.84 6.41 14.85
CA PHE A 42 -1.61 5.29 13.95
C PHE A 42 -0.13 5.16 13.60
N ARG A 43 0.67 4.97 14.65
CA ARG A 43 2.12 4.75 14.57
C ARG A 43 2.47 3.40 15.16
N PRO A 44 3.37 2.61 14.53
CA PRO A 44 3.70 1.27 15.02
C PRO A 44 4.13 1.26 16.49
N GLU A 45 4.85 2.29 16.94
CA GLU A 45 5.34 2.43 18.31
C GLU A 45 4.19 2.58 19.31
N ILE A 46 3.13 3.29 18.93
CA ILE A 46 1.94 3.52 19.76
C ILE A 46 1.03 2.29 19.72
N VAL A 47 0.73 1.78 18.51
CA VAL A 47 -0.19 0.64 18.32
C VAL A 47 0.37 -0.64 18.96
N ARG A 48 1.70 -0.80 18.99
CA ARG A 48 2.36 -1.95 19.63
C ARG A 48 2.03 -2.09 21.11
N ALA A 49 1.65 -1.00 21.80
CA ALA A 49 1.18 -1.06 23.19
C ALA A 49 -0.10 -1.92 23.35
N GLY A 50 -0.94 -2.01 22.31
CA GLY A 50 -2.11 -2.89 22.30
C GLY A 50 -1.76 -4.34 21.97
N SER A 51 -0.91 -4.58 20.96
CA SER A 51 -0.25 -5.87 20.72
C SER A 51 0.87 -5.75 19.70
N VAL A 52 1.85 -6.66 19.78
CA VAL A 52 2.94 -6.76 18.79
C VAL A 52 2.38 -7.00 17.38
N ALA A 53 1.41 -7.90 17.23
CA ALA A 53 0.78 -8.20 15.94
C ALA A 53 0.09 -6.96 15.32
N ALA A 54 -0.65 -6.18 16.12
CA ALA A 54 -1.27 -4.94 15.65
C ALA A 54 -0.21 -3.90 15.23
N GLY A 55 0.91 -3.83 15.94
CA GLY A 55 2.05 -2.99 15.55
C GLY A 55 2.65 -3.39 14.21
N SER A 56 2.83 -4.69 13.96
CA SER A 56 3.32 -5.20 12.67
C SER A 56 2.35 -4.91 11.51
N LEU A 57 1.05 -5.05 11.74
CA LEU A 57 0.04 -4.67 10.75
C LEU A 57 0.03 -3.17 10.47
N CYS A 58 0.14 -2.33 11.51
CA CYS A 58 0.28 -0.89 11.34
C CYS A 58 1.51 -0.54 10.48
N MET A 59 2.65 -1.19 10.73
CA MET A 59 3.86 -1.01 9.94
C MET A 59 3.65 -1.40 8.47
N TRP A 60 3.02 -2.55 8.20
CA TRP A 60 2.70 -2.99 6.84
C TRP A 60 1.81 -1.97 6.11
N VAL A 61 0.73 -1.50 6.74
CA VAL A 61 -0.18 -0.51 6.15
C VAL A 61 0.56 0.79 5.78
N ARG A 62 1.46 1.26 6.66
CA ARG A 62 2.26 2.46 6.40
C ARG A 62 3.24 2.25 5.24
N ALA A 63 3.91 1.11 5.20
CA ALA A 63 4.81 0.75 4.09
C ALA A 63 4.08 0.70 2.74
N VAL A 64 2.87 0.14 2.71
CA VAL A 64 2.01 0.15 1.52
C VAL A 64 1.71 1.58 1.06
N TYR A 65 1.38 2.48 1.98
CA TYR A 65 1.13 3.88 1.65
C TYR A 65 2.37 4.59 1.09
N ASP A 66 3.52 4.44 1.75
CA ASP A 66 4.79 5.03 1.31
C ASP A 66 5.17 4.54 -0.10
N TYR A 67 5.00 3.24 -0.37
CA TYR A 67 5.19 2.67 -1.70
C TYR A 67 4.25 3.31 -2.73
N CYS A 68 2.96 3.44 -2.42
CA CYS A 68 1.98 4.07 -3.32
C CYS A 68 2.36 5.51 -3.67
N VAL A 69 2.82 6.31 -2.70
CA VAL A 69 3.26 7.69 -2.93
C VAL A 69 4.41 7.73 -3.93
N VAL A 70 5.44 6.91 -3.70
CA VAL A 70 6.61 6.85 -4.59
C VAL A 70 6.22 6.32 -5.97
N TYR A 71 5.45 5.24 -6.03
CA TYR A 71 5.00 4.64 -7.30
C TYR A 71 4.19 5.63 -8.15
N ARG A 72 3.24 6.35 -7.54
CA ARG A 72 2.43 7.37 -8.23
C ARG A 72 3.26 8.56 -8.71
N ALA A 73 4.25 8.98 -7.93
CA ALA A 73 5.20 10.02 -8.34
C ALA A 73 6.11 9.58 -9.51
N LEU A 74 6.44 8.28 -9.59
CA LEU A 74 7.26 7.69 -10.66
C LEU A 74 6.46 7.35 -11.92
N ALA A 75 5.15 7.07 -11.81
CA ALA A 75 4.27 6.73 -12.94
C ALA A 75 4.35 7.70 -14.15
N PRO A 76 4.43 9.04 -13.99
CA PRO A 76 4.62 9.94 -15.13
C PRO A 76 5.97 9.74 -15.82
N LYS A 77 7.05 9.50 -15.05
CA LYS A 77 8.39 9.24 -15.62
C LYS A 77 8.44 7.93 -16.39
N GLN A 78 7.80 6.87 -15.86
CA GLN A 78 7.70 5.58 -16.54
C GLN A 78 6.87 5.64 -17.82
N ARG A 79 5.80 6.44 -17.85
CA ARG A 79 5.01 6.67 -19.07
C ARG A 79 5.81 7.39 -20.15
N GLN A 80 6.60 8.39 -19.77
CA GLN A 80 7.48 9.10 -20.70
C GLN A 80 8.56 8.17 -21.28
N LEU A 81 9.19 7.33 -20.45
CA LEU A 81 10.17 6.33 -20.90
C LEU A 81 9.56 5.36 -21.91
N LYS A 82 8.39 4.76 -21.60
CA LYS A 82 7.70 3.85 -22.52
C LYS A 82 7.29 4.52 -23.83
N SER A 83 6.89 5.79 -23.79
CA SER A 83 6.54 6.55 -24.99
C SER A 83 7.77 6.78 -25.87
N ALA A 84 8.91 7.14 -25.27
CA ALA A 84 10.15 7.35 -25.99
C ALA A 84 10.72 6.05 -26.58
N GLU A 85 10.65 4.94 -25.85
CA GLU A 85 11.01 3.60 -26.36
C GLU A 85 10.12 3.19 -27.56
N ALA A 86 8.81 3.42 -27.47
CA ALA A 86 7.88 3.12 -28.55
C ALA A 86 8.03 4.04 -29.77
N GLU A 87 8.53 5.27 -29.61
CA GLU A 87 8.91 6.12 -30.73
C GLU A 87 10.22 5.66 -31.38
N LEU A 88 11.21 5.26 -30.58
CA LEU A 88 12.50 4.76 -31.07
C LEU A 88 12.32 3.47 -31.89
N GLU A 89 11.48 2.55 -31.43
CA GLU A 89 11.20 1.27 -32.11
C GLU A 89 10.41 1.44 -33.41
N LYS A 90 9.68 2.54 -33.59
CA LYS A 90 8.96 2.83 -34.85
C LYS A 90 9.82 3.48 -35.93
N VAL A 91 11.01 3.97 -35.57
CA VAL A 91 11.91 4.73 -36.46
C VAL A 91 13.11 3.89 -36.92
N GLY A 92 13.27 2.65 -36.41
CA GLY A 92 14.25 1.66 -36.89
C GLY A 92 13.62 0.61 -37.81
#